data_AF-A0AA38IET8-F1
#
_entry.id   AF-A0AA38IET8-F1
#
_cell.length_a   1.000
_cell.length_b   1.000
_cell.length_c   1.000
_cell.angle_alpha   90.00
_cell.angle_beta   90.00
_cell.angle_gamma   90.00
#
_symmetry.space_group_name_H-M   'P 1'
#
loop_
_entity.id
_entity.type
_entity.pdbx_description
1 polymer ?
#
loop_
_entity_poly.entity_id
_entity_poly.type
_entity_poly.pdbx_seq_one_letter_code
_entity_poly.pdbx_strand_id
1 'polypeptide(L)'
;MNSHPVRAVPSLALPSPTEIRSLDITHRRRIRGEANWKTYVTLPNILKVFNPNLEGYALNTFLSTQEGSQLNVAEGLAISANMPYMTKELIRRIKSDKKINVDEDWKDQMMSVYNICYEENLVASLQRHREDIIETLRLLRDSLPKTIVNFVIPPNLIKALAELKLEENLFCHLFQRAACPCLFGLPNMNRKSTIENFMYEWQRVDMEVCCLDEFDRDDFTVVVQPFALNYTFPTTMSEAVDLRYLSIDCFHLSQKAHDIAGN
;
A
#
# COMPACT_ATOMS: atom_id res chain seq x y z
N MET A 1 -14.74 9.62 21.48
CA MET A 1 -15.05 9.95 20.07
C MET A 1 -14.43 11.30 19.77
N ASN A 2 -13.16 11.32 19.36
CA ASN A 2 -12.54 12.53 18.82
C ASN A 2 -12.45 12.33 17.31
N SER A 3 -13.36 12.98 16.59
CA SER A 3 -13.27 13.12 15.13
C SER A 3 -12.10 14.05 14.84
N HIS A 4 -10.92 13.48 14.55
CA HIS A 4 -9.87 14.23 13.91
C HIS A 4 -10.34 14.59 12.50
N PRO A 5 -10.23 15.87 12.09
CA PRO A 5 -10.65 16.26 10.76
C PRO A 5 -9.74 15.57 9.75
N VAL A 6 -10.30 14.70 8.92
CA VAL A 6 -9.68 14.35 7.63
C VAL A 6 -9.54 15.69 6.90
N ARG A 7 -8.32 16.19 6.78
CA ARG A 7 -8.04 17.44 6.06
C ARG A 7 -8.62 17.26 4.66
N ALA A 8 -9.48 18.19 4.24
CA ALA A 8 -10.02 18.18 2.89
C ALA A 8 -8.85 18.13 1.89
N VAL A 9 -9.03 17.37 0.81
CA VAL A 9 -8.09 17.29 -0.32
C VAL A 9 -7.54 18.70 -0.61
N PRO A 10 -6.21 18.92 -0.55
CA PRO A 10 -5.65 20.24 -0.80
C PRO A 10 -6.08 20.76 -2.16
N SER A 11 -6.24 22.07 -2.25
CA SER A 11 -6.46 22.81 -3.50
C SER A 11 -5.20 22.80 -4.38
N LEU A 12 -4.66 21.62 -4.68
CA LEU A 12 -3.79 21.49 -5.84
C LEU A 12 -4.70 21.56 -7.06
N ALA A 13 -4.34 22.38 -8.04
CA ALA A 13 -4.82 22.14 -9.40
C ALA A 13 -4.25 20.78 -9.81
N LEU A 14 -5.05 19.71 -9.64
CA LEU A 14 -4.66 18.37 -10.04
C LEU A 14 -4.18 18.45 -11.50
N PRO A 15 -3.01 17.89 -11.82
CA PRO A 15 -2.51 17.90 -13.18
C PRO A 15 -3.55 17.28 -14.12
N SER A 16 -3.55 17.75 -15.36
CA SER A 16 -4.42 17.13 -16.36
C SER A 16 -4.09 15.62 -16.42
N PRO A 17 -5.08 14.73 -16.51
CA PRO A 17 -4.82 13.28 -16.54
C PRO A 17 -3.79 12.84 -17.59
N THR A 18 -3.58 13.64 -18.64
CA THR A 18 -2.58 13.47 -19.71
C THR A 18 -1.13 13.63 -19.28
N GLU A 19 -0.83 14.16 -18.09
CA GLU A 19 0.53 14.46 -17.61
C GLU A 19 1.03 13.47 -16.53
N ILE A 20 0.17 12.55 -16.09
CA ILE A 20 0.43 11.64 -14.97
C ILE A 20 1.18 10.38 -15.44
N ARG A 21 2.21 9.96 -14.70
CA ARG A 21 2.92 8.67 -14.80
C ARG A 21 2.75 7.87 -13.50
N SER A 22 2.24 6.64 -13.54
CA SER A 22 1.80 5.87 -12.35
C SER A 22 2.77 4.77 -11.96
N LEU A 23 3.03 4.64 -10.66
CA LEU A 23 4.08 3.83 -10.05
C LEU A 23 3.53 3.09 -8.82
N ASP A 24 3.81 1.79 -8.68
CA ASP A 24 3.21 0.96 -7.62
C ASP A 24 4.25 0.16 -6.85
N ILE A 25 4.19 0.14 -5.52
CA ILE A 25 5.08 -0.65 -4.67
C ILE A 25 4.25 -1.57 -3.72
N THR A 26 3.58 -2.63 -4.21
CA THR A 26 3.15 -3.78 -3.36
C THR A 26 3.35 -5.20 -3.99
N HIS A 27 3.70 -6.21 -3.17
CA HIS A 27 3.96 -7.64 -3.50
C HIS A 27 2.98 -8.50 -2.67
N ARG A 28 2.33 -9.61 -3.07
CA ARG A 28 2.47 -10.61 -4.13
C ARG A 28 1.09 -10.90 -4.77
N ARG A 29 0.44 -9.85 -5.27
CA ARG A 29 -0.70 -9.82 -6.22
C ARG A 29 -0.74 -8.37 -6.73
N ARG A 30 0.36 -7.99 -7.37
CA ARG A 30 0.73 -6.61 -7.71
C ARG A 30 -0.42 -5.94 -8.45
N ILE A 31 -0.74 -4.70 -8.12
CA ILE A 31 -1.64 -3.87 -8.95
C ILE A 31 -0.95 -3.74 -10.31
N ARG A 32 -1.61 -4.24 -11.37
CA ARG A 32 -1.02 -4.41 -12.70
C ARG A 32 -1.41 -3.26 -13.61
N GLY A 33 -0.54 -2.92 -14.55
CA GLY A 33 -0.93 -2.11 -15.71
C GLY A 33 -1.06 -2.95 -16.99
N GLU A 34 -1.11 -4.28 -16.90
CA GLU A 34 -1.34 -5.14 -18.06
C GLU A 34 -2.80 -5.03 -18.56
N ALA A 35 -3.02 -5.35 -19.83
CA ALA A 35 -4.33 -5.27 -20.49
C ALA A 35 -4.97 -3.86 -20.35
N ASN A 36 -6.25 -3.79 -19.97
CA ASN A 36 -7.03 -2.56 -19.84
C ASN A 36 -8.00 -2.62 -18.65
N TRP A 37 -8.64 -1.48 -18.34
CA TRP A 37 -9.52 -1.33 -17.18
C TRP A 37 -10.75 -2.26 -17.20
N LYS A 38 -11.20 -2.72 -18.38
CA LYS A 38 -12.30 -3.69 -18.50
C LYS A 38 -11.90 -5.10 -18.08
N THR A 39 -10.60 -5.38 -18.07
CA THR A 39 -10.04 -6.68 -17.68
C THR A 39 -9.56 -6.65 -16.23
N TYR A 40 -8.82 -5.60 -15.85
CA TYR A 40 -8.31 -5.39 -14.50
C TYR A 40 -8.51 -3.94 -14.11
N VAL A 41 -9.30 -3.70 -13.06
CA VAL A 41 -9.60 -2.35 -12.57
C VAL A 41 -8.48 -1.93 -11.64
N THR A 42 -7.50 -1.25 -12.21
CA THR A 42 -6.33 -0.76 -11.49
C THR A 42 -6.10 0.70 -11.85
N LEU A 43 -5.50 1.45 -10.92
CA LEU A 43 -5.16 2.86 -11.16
C LEU A 43 -4.39 3.10 -12.48
N PRO A 44 -3.30 2.37 -12.81
CA PRO A 44 -2.63 2.54 -14.09
C PRO A 44 -3.54 2.21 -15.30
N ASN A 45 -4.45 1.24 -15.19
CA ASN A 45 -5.37 0.92 -16.27
C ASN A 45 -6.46 1.99 -16.48
N ILE A 46 -6.89 2.64 -15.41
CA ILE A 46 -7.82 3.79 -15.45
C ILE A 46 -7.09 5.01 -16.04
N LEU A 47 -5.88 5.32 -15.57
CA LEU A 47 -5.09 6.44 -16.07
C LEU A 47 -4.76 6.32 -17.56
N LYS A 48 -4.52 5.09 -18.07
CA LYS A 48 -4.35 4.85 -19.51
C LYS A 48 -5.53 5.26 -20.39
N VAL A 49 -6.74 5.37 -19.84
CA VAL A 49 -7.91 5.88 -20.58
C VAL A 49 -7.71 7.35 -20.94
N PHE A 50 -7.06 8.11 -20.07
CA PHE A 50 -6.84 9.54 -20.25
C PHE A 50 -5.45 9.88 -20.77
N ASN A 51 -4.45 9.06 -20.44
CA ASN A 51 -3.08 9.15 -20.94
C ASN A 51 -2.62 7.82 -21.56
N PRO A 52 -2.81 7.63 -22.87
CA PRO A 52 -2.32 6.43 -23.55
C PRO A 52 -0.79 6.25 -23.49
N ASN A 53 -0.04 7.32 -23.21
CA ASN A 53 1.42 7.31 -23.10
C ASN A 53 1.90 7.13 -21.65
N LEU A 54 1.07 6.56 -20.78
CA LEU A 54 1.45 6.23 -19.40
C LEU A 54 2.69 5.33 -19.39
N GLU A 55 3.68 5.65 -18.57
CA GLU A 55 4.91 4.87 -18.39
C GLU A 55 5.08 4.49 -16.91
N GLY A 56 5.88 3.45 -16.64
CA GLY A 56 6.28 3.07 -15.27
C GLY A 56 5.48 1.95 -14.60
N TYR A 57 4.33 1.54 -15.15
CA TYR A 57 3.50 0.47 -14.60
C TYR A 57 4.08 -0.93 -14.86
N ALA A 58 3.85 -1.89 -13.96
CA ALA A 58 4.30 -3.26 -14.14
C ALA A 58 3.58 -3.96 -15.31
N LEU A 59 4.35 -4.59 -16.20
CA LEU A 59 3.85 -5.22 -17.44
C LEU A 59 3.28 -6.63 -17.23
N ASN A 60 3.66 -7.29 -16.13
CA ASN A 60 3.18 -8.61 -15.72
C ASN A 60 3.55 -8.86 -14.24
N THR A 61 3.44 -10.11 -13.79
CA THR A 61 3.92 -10.60 -12.51
C THR A 61 5.45 -10.77 -12.54
N PHE A 62 6.15 -9.64 -12.57
CA PHE A 62 7.61 -9.58 -12.49
C PHE A 62 8.08 -9.34 -11.07
N LEU A 63 9.22 -9.89 -10.65
CA LEU A 63 9.96 -9.49 -9.45
C LEU A 63 10.51 -8.07 -9.61
N SER A 64 10.79 -7.33 -8.52
CA SER A 64 11.29 -5.96 -8.68
C SER A 64 12.63 -5.91 -9.42
N THR A 65 13.40 -7.00 -9.39
CA THR A 65 14.69 -7.14 -10.08
C THR A 65 14.56 -7.41 -11.58
N GLN A 66 13.36 -7.73 -12.06
CA GLN A 66 13.12 -8.02 -13.47
C GLN A 66 12.71 -6.75 -14.21
N GLU A 67 13.18 -6.60 -15.45
CA GLU A 67 12.95 -5.42 -16.29
C GLU A 67 11.46 -5.07 -16.46
N GLY A 68 10.60 -6.09 -16.60
CA GLY A 68 9.16 -5.90 -16.76
C GLY A 68 8.44 -5.38 -15.50
N SER A 69 9.12 -5.27 -14.36
CA SER A 69 8.59 -4.56 -13.18
C SER A 69 8.54 -3.05 -13.38
N GLN A 70 9.31 -2.52 -14.36
CA GLN A 70 9.40 -1.09 -14.64
C GLN A 70 9.77 -0.33 -13.36
N LEU A 71 8.90 0.55 -12.88
CA LEU A 71 9.12 1.34 -11.68
C LEU A 71 8.46 0.72 -10.43
N ASN A 72 7.87 -0.46 -10.55
CA ASN A 72 7.39 -1.22 -9.41
C ASN A 72 8.57 -1.86 -8.65
N VAL A 73 8.98 -1.19 -7.59
CA VAL A 73 10.05 -1.66 -6.70
C VAL A 73 9.51 -2.46 -5.50
N ALA A 74 8.28 -2.96 -5.57
CA ALA A 74 7.66 -3.69 -4.47
C ALA A 74 8.31 -5.02 -4.17
N GLU A 75 8.53 -5.27 -2.87
CA GLU A 75 9.04 -6.53 -2.40
C GLU A 75 8.16 -7.19 -1.35
N GLY A 76 8.13 -8.52 -1.44
CA GLY A 76 7.41 -9.35 -0.50
C GLY A 76 8.10 -9.28 0.83
N LEU A 77 7.31 -9.18 1.91
CA LEU A 77 7.82 -9.09 3.28
C LEU A 77 8.61 -7.80 3.56
N ALA A 78 8.55 -6.80 2.66
CA ALA A 78 9.15 -5.51 2.92
C ALA A 78 8.48 -4.85 4.13
N ILE A 79 9.30 -4.33 5.02
CA ILE A 79 8.91 -3.58 6.21
C ILE A 79 9.33 -2.13 6.09
N SER A 80 8.94 -1.28 7.04
CA SER A 80 9.25 0.15 7.05
C SER A 80 10.75 0.41 6.86
N ALA A 81 11.61 -0.37 7.51
CA ALA A 81 13.06 -0.24 7.41
C ALA A 81 13.63 -0.48 5.99
N ASN A 82 12.88 -1.14 5.11
CA ASN A 82 13.27 -1.32 3.71
C ASN A 82 12.85 -0.14 2.81
N MET A 83 11.89 0.66 3.24
CA MET A 83 11.29 1.73 2.43
C MET A 83 12.30 2.77 1.96
N PRO A 84 13.27 3.24 2.78
CA PRO A 84 14.29 4.18 2.29
C PRO A 84 15.16 3.60 1.17
N TYR A 85 15.51 2.31 1.24
CA TYR A 85 16.29 1.65 0.20
C TYR A 85 15.47 1.47 -1.09
N MET A 86 14.24 0.97 -0.98
CA MET A 86 13.35 0.81 -2.12
C MET A 86 13.08 2.15 -2.82
N THR A 87 12.95 3.23 -2.04
CA THR A 87 12.79 4.59 -2.54
C THR A 87 14.02 5.07 -3.31
N LYS A 88 15.23 4.81 -2.80
CA LYS A 88 16.47 5.13 -3.51
C LYS A 88 16.55 4.37 -4.85
N GLU A 89 16.11 3.12 -4.88
CA GLU A 89 16.04 2.33 -6.12
C GLU A 89 15.00 2.90 -7.10
N LEU A 90 13.81 3.29 -6.63
CA LEU A 90 12.81 3.96 -7.46
C LEU A 90 13.36 5.26 -8.07
N ILE A 91 13.95 6.12 -7.25
CA ILE A 91 14.57 7.39 -7.69
C ILE A 91 15.63 7.11 -8.74
N ARG A 92 16.49 6.10 -8.51
CA ARG A 92 17.53 5.69 -9.46
C ARG A 92 16.91 5.29 -10.81
N ARG A 93 15.85 4.47 -10.80
CA ARG A 93 15.17 4.04 -12.04
C ARG A 93 14.55 5.23 -12.78
N ILE A 94 13.81 6.08 -12.10
CA ILE A 94 13.19 7.28 -12.67
C ILE A 94 14.25 8.17 -13.33
N LYS A 95 15.34 8.47 -12.61
CA LYS A 95 16.42 9.34 -13.13
C LYS A 95 17.22 8.71 -14.28
N SER A 96 17.21 7.37 -14.40
CA SER A 96 17.90 6.65 -15.48
C SER A 96 17.05 6.41 -16.72
N ASP A 97 15.72 6.54 -16.60
CA ASP A 97 14.79 6.28 -17.69
C ASP A 97 14.71 7.51 -18.61
N LYS A 98 15.22 7.36 -19.84
CA LYS A 98 15.24 8.42 -20.85
C LYS A 98 13.84 8.85 -21.30
N LYS A 99 12.81 8.05 -21.04
CA LYS A 99 11.43 8.40 -21.38
C LYS A 99 10.81 9.36 -20.38
N ILE A 100 11.40 9.51 -19.19
CA ILE A 100 10.84 10.31 -18.09
C ILE A 100 11.64 11.61 -17.98
N ASN A 101 10.95 12.72 -18.19
CA ASN A 101 11.42 14.03 -17.80
C ASN A 101 11.15 14.23 -16.31
N VAL A 102 12.19 14.07 -15.49
CA VAL A 102 12.10 14.15 -14.03
C VAL A 102 11.60 15.50 -13.54
N ASP A 103 11.80 16.59 -14.26
CA ASP A 103 11.36 17.91 -13.81
C ASP A 103 9.94 18.24 -14.29
N GLU A 104 9.54 17.69 -15.45
CA GLU A 104 8.28 18.07 -16.08
C GLU A 104 7.13 17.08 -15.91
N ASP A 105 7.41 15.78 -15.87
CA ASP A 105 6.36 14.76 -15.78
C ASP A 105 5.85 14.61 -14.33
N TRP A 106 4.54 14.44 -14.17
CA TRP A 106 3.95 14.10 -12.87
C TRP A 106 4.14 12.62 -12.55
N LYS A 107 4.51 12.30 -11.31
CA LYS A 107 4.63 10.92 -10.79
C LYS A 107 3.52 10.69 -9.80
N ASP A 108 2.76 9.63 -9.99
CA ASP A 108 1.69 9.18 -9.12
C ASP A 108 2.12 7.85 -8.48
N GLN A 109 2.53 7.92 -7.22
CA GLN A 109 3.16 6.80 -6.50
C GLN A 109 2.22 6.22 -5.47
N MET A 110 1.85 4.94 -5.61
CA MET A 110 1.11 4.18 -4.60
C MET A 110 2.06 3.55 -3.58
N MET A 111 1.81 3.75 -2.30
CA MET A 111 2.65 3.25 -1.21
C MET A 111 1.82 2.66 -0.08
N SER A 112 2.23 1.50 0.43
CA SER A 112 1.70 0.90 1.65
C SER A 112 2.78 0.04 2.29
N VAL A 113 2.88 0.06 3.62
CA VAL A 113 3.83 -0.78 4.35
C VAL A 113 3.28 -1.15 5.71
N TYR A 114 3.60 -2.36 6.15
CA TYR A 114 3.16 -2.85 7.44
C TYR A 114 4.18 -3.81 8.04
N ASN A 115 4.55 -3.58 9.30
CA ASN A 115 5.54 -4.39 10.00
C ASN A 115 5.02 -4.81 11.38
N ILE A 116 4.21 -5.87 11.42
CA ILE A 116 3.67 -6.40 12.68
C ILE A 116 3.86 -7.89 12.85
N CYS A 117 4.06 -8.62 11.75
CA CYS A 117 4.02 -10.08 11.75
C CYS A 117 5.15 -10.74 12.55
N TYR A 118 6.28 -10.04 12.73
CA TYR A 118 7.49 -10.55 13.38
C TYR A 118 8.02 -9.61 14.47
N GLU A 119 7.24 -8.63 14.92
CA GLU A 119 7.70 -7.63 15.89
C GLU A 119 7.43 -8.05 17.33
N GLU A 120 8.51 -8.17 18.12
CA GLU A 120 8.43 -8.51 19.53
C GLU A 120 8.23 -7.26 20.40
N ASN A 121 8.92 -6.17 20.06
CA ASN A 121 8.85 -4.88 20.76
C ASN A 121 8.01 -3.88 19.96
N LEU A 122 6.71 -3.90 20.24
CA LEU A 122 5.72 -3.03 19.66
C LEU A 122 6.10 -1.55 19.76
N VAL A 123 6.39 -1.03 20.96
CA VAL A 123 6.67 0.41 21.17
C VAL A 123 7.87 0.89 20.33
N ALA A 124 8.97 0.13 20.35
CA ALA A 124 10.15 0.50 19.57
C ALA A 124 9.90 0.38 18.06
N SER A 125 9.06 -0.56 17.62
CA SER A 125 8.68 -0.73 16.22
C SER A 125 7.90 0.48 15.68
N LEU A 126 6.96 1.03 16.45
CA LEU A 126 6.23 2.24 16.05
C LEU A 126 7.15 3.45 15.84
N GLN A 127 8.12 3.63 16.73
CA GLN A 127 9.06 4.75 16.62
C GLN A 127 9.94 4.60 15.36
N ARG A 128 10.48 3.40 15.12
CA ARG A 128 11.27 3.12 13.90
C ARG A 128 10.44 3.33 12.65
N HIS A 129 9.21 2.81 12.63
CA HIS A 129 8.30 3.00 11.51
C HIS A 129 8.06 4.47 11.19
N ARG A 130 7.80 5.31 12.21
CA ARG A 130 7.66 6.75 12.04
C ARG A 130 8.88 7.37 11.36
N GLU A 131 10.08 7.03 11.84
CA GLU A 131 11.34 7.53 11.31
C GLU A 131 11.58 7.08 9.86
N ASP A 132 11.35 5.80 9.58
CA ASP A 132 11.50 5.18 8.27
C ASP A 132 10.58 5.82 7.21
N ILE A 133 9.32 6.08 7.57
CA ILE A 133 8.36 6.72 6.65
C ILE A 133 8.71 8.19 6.43
N ILE A 134 9.11 8.91 7.48
CA ILE A 134 9.57 10.30 7.33
C ILE A 134 10.79 10.37 6.41
N GLU A 135 11.80 9.50 6.60
CA GLU A 135 12.96 9.43 5.71
C GLU A 135 12.54 9.13 4.27
N THR A 136 11.67 8.13 4.08
CA THR A 136 11.15 7.72 2.78
C THR A 136 10.47 8.87 2.04
N LEU A 137 9.55 9.57 2.70
CA LEU A 137 8.81 10.68 2.11
C LEU A 137 9.73 11.88 1.82
N ARG A 138 10.71 12.15 2.68
CA ARG A 138 11.73 13.18 2.41
C ARG A 138 12.59 12.83 1.21
N LEU A 139 13.02 11.58 1.06
CA LEU A 139 13.79 11.13 -0.11
C LEU A 139 13.02 11.35 -1.40
N LEU A 140 11.73 11.00 -1.45
CA LEU A 140 10.87 11.25 -2.61
C LEU A 140 10.76 12.75 -2.89
N ARG A 141 10.34 13.53 -1.89
CA ARG A 141 10.15 14.98 -1.99
C ARG A 141 11.39 15.72 -2.47
N ASP A 142 12.55 15.37 -1.91
CA ASP A 142 13.79 16.08 -2.19
C ASP A 142 14.42 15.65 -3.53
N SER A 143 14.00 14.51 -4.09
CA SER A 143 14.60 13.94 -5.30
C SER A 143 13.71 13.96 -6.54
N LEU A 144 12.40 14.05 -6.38
CA LEU A 144 11.39 13.88 -7.43
C LEU A 144 10.32 14.99 -7.32
N PRO A 145 10.51 16.14 -7.99
CA PRO A 145 9.46 17.16 -8.07
C PRO A 145 8.24 16.62 -8.83
N LYS A 146 7.11 17.32 -8.79
CA LYS A 146 5.83 16.91 -9.39
C LYS A 146 5.43 15.48 -9.00
N THR A 147 5.40 15.18 -7.71
CA THR A 147 5.07 13.82 -7.21
C THR A 147 3.86 13.85 -6.29
N ILE A 148 2.89 13.00 -6.57
CA ILE A 148 1.76 12.69 -5.69
C ILE A 148 2.01 11.31 -5.11
N VAL A 149 2.01 11.20 -3.79
CA VAL A 149 2.15 9.91 -3.09
C VAL A 149 0.80 9.52 -2.51
N ASN A 150 0.19 8.47 -3.04
CA ASN A 150 -1.00 7.85 -2.46
C ASN A 150 -0.57 6.86 -1.36
N PHE A 151 -0.70 7.26 -0.10
CA PHE A 151 -0.35 6.43 1.04
C PHE A 151 -1.56 5.63 1.51
N VAL A 152 -1.59 4.33 1.21
CA VAL A 152 -2.64 3.40 1.65
C VAL A 152 -2.32 2.89 3.04
N ILE A 153 -3.20 3.25 3.98
CA ILE A 153 -3.07 2.81 5.36
C ILE A 153 -3.63 1.39 5.47
N PRO A 154 -2.83 0.42 5.94
CA PRO A 154 -3.26 -0.97 6.01
C PRO A 154 -4.40 -1.18 7.03
N PRO A 155 -5.25 -2.20 6.82
CA PRO A 155 -6.33 -2.52 7.74
C PRO A 155 -5.77 -3.04 9.08
N ASN A 156 -6.60 -2.95 10.13
CA ASN A 156 -6.35 -3.71 11.34
C ASN A 156 -6.60 -5.21 11.05
N LEU A 157 -5.53 -5.98 10.85
CA LEU A 157 -5.60 -7.40 10.46
C LEU A 157 -6.31 -8.26 11.50
N ILE A 158 -6.26 -7.94 12.81
CA ILE A 158 -7.02 -8.71 13.81
C ILE A 158 -8.51 -8.57 13.52
N LYS A 159 -8.98 -7.34 13.31
CA LYS A 159 -10.39 -7.08 12.98
C LYS A 159 -10.78 -7.64 11.61
N ALA A 160 -9.98 -7.34 10.59
CA ALA A 160 -10.27 -7.76 9.22
C ALA A 160 -10.27 -9.28 9.03
N LEU A 161 -9.41 -10.01 9.75
CA LEU A 161 -9.32 -11.47 9.64
C LEU A 161 -10.21 -12.20 10.66
N ALA A 162 -10.65 -11.57 11.75
CA ALA A 162 -11.57 -12.17 12.71
C ALA A 162 -12.90 -12.59 12.08
N GLU A 163 -13.38 -11.84 11.08
CA GLU A 163 -14.64 -12.12 10.39
C GLU A 163 -14.57 -13.38 9.51
N LEU A 164 -13.36 -13.80 9.12
CA LEU A 164 -13.17 -14.82 8.09
C LEU A 164 -13.35 -16.26 8.58
N LYS A 165 -13.43 -16.50 9.91
CA LYS A 165 -13.52 -17.85 10.52
C LYS A 165 -12.57 -18.89 9.90
N LEU A 166 -11.36 -18.47 9.50
CA LEU A 166 -10.42 -19.29 8.73
C LEU A 166 -9.87 -20.50 9.48
N GLU A 167 -10.13 -20.60 10.79
CA GLU A 167 -9.77 -21.76 11.61
C GLU A 167 -10.40 -23.06 11.09
N GLU A 168 -11.51 -22.98 10.33
CA GLU A 168 -12.14 -24.12 9.67
C GLU A 168 -11.34 -24.64 8.45
N ASN A 169 -10.44 -23.83 7.89
CA ASN A 169 -9.54 -24.22 6.81
C ASN A 169 -8.11 -24.44 7.35
N LEU A 170 -7.70 -25.72 7.43
CA LEU A 170 -6.40 -26.09 8.00
C LEU A 170 -5.20 -25.42 7.31
N PHE A 171 -5.23 -25.27 5.98
CA PHE A 171 -4.15 -24.63 5.24
C PHE A 171 -4.03 -23.15 5.62
N CYS A 172 -5.15 -22.43 5.60
CA CYS A 172 -5.17 -21.00 5.93
C CYS A 172 -4.78 -20.74 7.38
N HIS A 173 -5.28 -21.56 8.30
CA HIS A 173 -4.94 -21.49 9.71
C HIS A 173 -3.43 -21.73 9.96
N LEU A 174 -2.82 -22.73 9.30
CA LEU A 174 -1.38 -22.99 9.42
C LEU A 174 -0.54 -21.90 8.74
N PHE A 175 -0.95 -21.44 7.55
CA PHE A 175 -0.25 -20.40 6.81
C PHE A 175 -0.20 -19.10 7.60
N GLN A 176 -1.32 -18.63 8.15
CA GLN A 176 -1.37 -17.38 8.91
C GLN A 176 -0.47 -17.44 10.15
N ARG A 177 -0.45 -18.57 10.86
CA ARG A 177 0.47 -18.79 12.00
C ARG A 177 1.94 -18.73 11.60
N ALA A 178 2.28 -19.26 10.43
CA ALA A 178 3.65 -19.25 9.93
C ALA A 178 4.06 -17.88 9.38
N ALA A 179 3.19 -17.24 8.59
CA ALA A 179 3.47 -15.97 7.92
C ALA A 179 3.40 -14.77 8.87
N CYS A 180 2.61 -14.87 9.94
CA CYS A 180 2.36 -13.77 10.86
C CYS A 180 2.22 -14.25 12.32
N PRO A 181 3.29 -14.86 12.88
CA PRO A 181 3.25 -15.49 14.20
C PRO A 181 2.99 -14.51 15.36
N CYS A 182 3.31 -13.23 15.22
CA CYS A 182 2.97 -12.23 16.24
C CYS A 182 1.45 -12.13 16.45
N LEU A 183 0.67 -12.16 15.36
CA LEU A 183 -0.79 -12.05 15.42
C LEU A 183 -1.50 -13.37 15.71
N PHE A 184 -1.08 -14.46 15.04
CA PHE A 184 -1.82 -15.72 15.05
C PHE A 184 -1.16 -16.82 15.87
N GLY A 185 0.08 -16.61 16.33
CA GLY A 185 0.80 -17.59 17.13
C GLY A 185 0.12 -17.85 18.48
N LEU A 186 0.10 -19.12 18.89
CA LEU A 186 -0.47 -19.56 20.17
C LEU A 186 0.05 -18.75 21.39
N PRO A 187 1.35 -18.39 21.49
CA PRO A 187 1.85 -17.61 22.63
C PRO A 187 1.23 -16.21 22.75
N ASN A 188 0.72 -15.64 21.65
CA ASN A 188 0.20 -14.28 21.61
C ASN A 188 -1.33 -14.20 21.74
N MET A 189 -2.04 -15.33 21.95
CA MET A 189 -3.50 -15.33 22.08
C MET A 189 -3.99 -14.42 23.22
N ASN A 190 -3.25 -14.35 24.33
CA ASN A 190 -3.58 -13.48 25.47
C ASN A 190 -3.23 -11.99 25.23
N ARG A 191 -2.51 -11.68 24.14
CA ARG A 191 -2.06 -10.33 23.77
C ARG A 191 -2.88 -9.73 22.63
N LYS A 192 -3.92 -10.42 22.14
CA LYS A 192 -4.73 -9.98 20.99
C LYS A 192 -5.21 -8.53 21.11
N SER A 193 -5.78 -8.11 22.25
CA SER A 193 -6.22 -6.72 22.45
C SER A 193 -5.05 -5.72 22.45
N THR A 194 -3.91 -6.09 23.04
CA THR A 194 -2.71 -5.25 23.02
C THR A 194 -2.20 -5.05 21.59
N ILE A 195 -2.17 -6.13 20.80
CA ILE A 195 -1.75 -6.10 19.40
C ILE A 195 -2.77 -5.30 18.58
N GLU A 196 -4.08 -5.50 18.79
CA GLU A 196 -5.12 -4.75 18.09
C GLU A 196 -4.99 -3.24 18.34
N ASN A 197 -4.79 -2.83 19.59
CA ASN A 197 -4.57 -1.43 19.95
C ASN A 197 -3.30 -0.87 19.30
N PHE A 198 -2.24 -1.67 19.27
CA PHE A 198 -1.00 -1.30 18.58
C PHE A 198 -1.22 -1.06 17.07
N MET A 199 -2.09 -1.83 16.43
CA MET A 199 -2.42 -1.62 15.01
C MET A 199 -3.16 -0.29 14.79
N TYR A 200 -4.05 0.10 15.70
CA TYR A 200 -4.67 1.43 15.64
C TYR A 200 -3.65 2.55 15.85
N GLU A 201 -2.68 2.36 16.75
CA GLU A 201 -1.57 3.32 16.91
C GLU A 201 -0.70 3.42 15.65
N TRP A 202 -0.46 2.30 14.97
CA TRP A 202 0.24 2.29 13.67
C TRP A 202 -0.50 3.12 12.63
N GLN A 203 -1.80 2.89 12.47
CA GLN A 203 -2.64 3.65 11.56
C GLN A 203 -2.64 5.15 11.92
N ARG A 204 -2.65 5.50 13.21
CA ARG A 204 -2.54 6.88 13.68
C ARG A 204 -1.20 7.49 13.28
N VAL A 205 -0.08 6.78 13.46
CA VAL A 205 1.25 7.24 13.04
C VAL A 205 1.30 7.48 11.54
N ASP A 206 0.75 6.57 10.73
CA ASP A 206 0.66 6.76 9.27
C ASP A 206 -0.11 8.03 8.92
N MET A 207 -1.30 8.23 9.50
CA MET A 207 -2.10 9.45 9.31
C MET A 207 -1.31 10.70 9.68
N GLU A 208 -0.67 10.72 10.85
CA GLU A 208 0.09 11.86 11.35
C GLU A 208 1.27 12.22 10.47
N VAL A 209 2.06 11.22 10.08
CA VAL A 209 3.25 11.43 9.26
C VAL A 209 2.85 11.95 7.88
N CYS A 210 1.82 11.37 7.26
CA CYS A 210 1.33 11.82 5.96
C CYS A 210 0.76 13.25 6.00
N CYS A 211 0.26 13.71 7.15
CA CYS A 211 -0.30 15.05 7.31
C CYS A 211 0.72 16.12 7.74
N LEU A 212 2.01 15.79 7.85
CA LEU A 212 3.03 16.79 8.17
C LEU A 212 3.11 17.84 7.04
N ASP A 213 3.15 19.13 7.41
CA ASP A 213 3.18 20.23 6.44
C ASP A 213 4.39 20.17 5.49
N GLU A 214 5.48 19.49 5.88
CA GLU A 214 6.65 19.30 5.00
C GLU A 214 6.39 18.39 3.79
N PHE A 215 5.23 17.73 3.74
CA PHE A 215 4.77 16.82 2.69
C PHE A 215 3.55 17.34 1.93
N ASP A 216 3.27 18.65 2.01
CA ASP A 216 2.27 19.33 1.19
C ASP A 216 2.88 20.61 0.59
N ARG A 217 3.37 20.48 -0.65
CA ARG A 217 4.03 21.52 -1.45
C ARG A 217 3.38 21.58 -2.84
N ASP A 218 3.59 22.69 -3.55
CA ASP A 218 3.03 22.90 -4.89
C ASP A 218 3.43 21.80 -5.89
N ASP A 219 4.60 21.20 -5.72
CA ASP A 219 5.16 20.16 -6.57
C ASP A 219 5.31 18.78 -5.88
N PHE A 220 4.85 18.64 -4.64
CA PHE A 220 4.93 17.38 -3.91
C PHE A 220 3.83 17.28 -2.86
N THR A 221 2.99 16.25 -2.92
CA THR A 221 1.97 16.04 -1.89
C THR A 221 1.79 14.57 -1.54
N VAL A 222 1.49 14.29 -0.27
CA VAL A 222 1.11 12.96 0.21
C VAL A 222 -0.39 12.93 0.49
N VAL A 223 -1.10 12.08 -0.25
CA VAL A 223 -2.54 11.88 -0.12
C VAL A 223 -2.79 10.58 0.62
N VAL A 224 -3.41 10.67 1.79
CA VAL A 224 -3.85 9.50 2.53
C VAL A 224 -5.00 8.81 1.81
N GLN A 225 -4.89 7.49 1.65
CA GLN A 225 -5.92 6.62 1.11
C GLN A 225 -6.49 5.72 2.24
N PRO A 226 -7.54 6.16 2.95
CA PRO A 226 -8.03 5.50 4.17
C PRO A 226 -9.03 4.35 3.90
N PHE A 227 -9.28 3.99 2.63
CA PHE A 227 -10.34 3.05 2.26
C PHE A 227 -10.19 1.67 2.91
N ALA A 228 -8.97 1.28 3.29
CA ALA A 228 -8.70 0.00 3.93
C ALA A 228 -8.87 0.02 5.46
N LEU A 229 -8.97 1.18 6.12
CA LEU A 229 -9.02 1.28 7.60
C LEU A 229 -10.18 0.47 8.22
N ASN A 230 -11.35 0.53 7.59
CA ASN A 230 -12.58 -0.13 8.04
C ASN A 230 -13.06 -1.20 7.06
N TYR A 231 -12.15 -1.76 6.27
CA TYR A 231 -12.53 -2.77 5.29
C TYR A 231 -13.08 -4.02 6.00
N THR A 232 -14.26 -4.46 5.54
CA THR A 232 -14.89 -5.72 5.91
C THR A 232 -15.05 -6.55 4.65
N PHE A 233 -14.89 -7.86 4.78
CA PHE A 233 -14.99 -8.71 3.61
C PHE A 233 -16.46 -8.88 3.19
N PRO A 234 -16.77 -8.80 1.90
CA PRO A 234 -18.13 -9.05 1.42
C PRO A 234 -18.62 -10.44 1.83
N THR A 235 -19.91 -10.54 2.16
CA THR A 235 -20.55 -11.81 2.50
C THR A 235 -21.25 -12.43 1.29
N THR A 236 -21.39 -13.75 1.34
CA THR A 236 -22.18 -14.56 0.41
C THR A 236 -23.67 -14.46 0.75
N MET A 237 -24.54 -15.01 -0.11
CA MET A 237 -25.98 -15.08 0.15
C MET A 237 -26.34 -15.91 1.40
N SER A 238 -25.43 -16.77 1.86
CA SER A 238 -25.57 -17.54 3.10
C SER A 238 -24.93 -16.85 4.30
N GLU A 239 -24.67 -15.55 4.23
CA GLU A 239 -24.08 -14.70 5.27
C GLU A 239 -22.66 -15.10 5.73
N ALA A 240 -22.03 -16.08 5.05
CA ALA A 240 -20.63 -16.43 5.26
C ALA A 240 -19.72 -15.47 4.48
N VAL A 241 -18.53 -15.16 5.00
CA VAL A 241 -17.57 -14.32 4.27
C VAL A 241 -17.20 -14.96 2.92
N ASP A 242 -17.21 -14.17 1.85
CA ASP A 242 -16.79 -14.59 0.52
C ASP A 242 -15.27 -14.65 0.40
N LEU A 243 -14.70 -15.84 0.69
CA LEU A 243 -13.27 -16.10 0.59
C LEU A 243 -12.69 -15.90 -0.82
N ARG A 244 -13.52 -15.75 -1.86
CA ARG A 244 -13.03 -15.41 -3.22
C ARG A 244 -12.38 -14.03 -3.28
N TYR A 245 -12.60 -13.18 -2.28
CA TYR A 245 -11.91 -11.91 -2.14
C TYR A 245 -10.45 -12.07 -1.65
N LEU A 246 -10.04 -13.26 -1.22
CA LEU A 246 -8.70 -13.55 -0.73
C LEU A 246 -7.85 -14.38 -1.69
N SER A 247 -6.58 -14.42 -1.35
CA SER A 247 -5.56 -15.30 -1.90
C SER A 247 -5.70 -16.72 -1.43
N ILE A 248 -5.02 -17.62 -2.15
CA ILE A 248 -4.94 -19.03 -1.77
C ILE A 248 -4.33 -19.16 -0.37
N ASP A 249 -3.50 -18.19 0.01
CA ASP A 249 -2.89 -18.05 1.33
C ASP A 249 -3.85 -17.49 2.41
N CYS A 250 -5.07 -17.09 2.05
CA CYS A 250 -6.06 -16.49 2.95
C CYS A 250 -5.55 -15.25 3.73
N PHE A 251 -4.56 -14.54 3.18
CA PHE A 251 -3.93 -13.38 3.81
C PHE A 251 -3.88 -12.19 2.84
N HIS A 252 -3.39 -12.41 1.62
CA HIS A 252 -3.36 -11.36 0.59
C HIS A 252 -4.72 -11.22 -0.10
N LEU A 253 -5.00 -10.03 -0.61
CA LEU A 253 -6.21 -9.75 -1.40
C LEU A 253 -6.19 -10.52 -2.73
N SER A 254 -7.36 -10.76 -3.31
CA SER A 254 -7.52 -11.29 -4.67
C SER A 254 -7.58 -10.24 -5.73
N GLN A 255 -7.46 -10.69 -6.99
CA GLN A 255 -7.73 -9.80 -8.11
C GLN A 255 -9.09 -9.14 -7.97
N LYS A 256 -10.11 -9.91 -7.59
CA LYS A 256 -11.47 -9.42 -7.34
C LYS A 256 -11.50 -8.33 -6.27
N ALA A 257 -10.71 -8.47 -5.19
CA ALA A 257 -10.61 -7.45 -4.16
C ALA A 257 -9.83 -6.21 -4.62
N HIS A 258 -8.74 -6.39 -5.36
CA HIS A 258 -7.99 -5.30 -5.97
C HIS A 258 -8.86 -4.49 -6.95
N ASP A 259 -9.70 -5.17 -7.75
CA ASP A 259 -10.61 -4.52 -8.69
C ASP A 259 -11.65 -3.64 -7.97
N ILE A 260 -12.12 -4.05 -6.79
CA ILE A 260 -13.01 -3.22 -5.96
C ILE A 260 -12.25 -2.04 -5.36
N ALA A 261 -11.04 -2.26 -4.85
CA ALA A 261 -10.24 -1.18 -4.27
C ALA A 261 -9.84 -0.12 -5.31
N GLY A 262 -9.74 -0.50 -6.58
CA GLY A 262 -9.44 0.40 -7.70
C GLY A 262 -10.63 1.16 -8.28
N ASN A 263 -11.87 0.91 -7.81
CA ASN A 263 -13.10 1.51 -8.31
C ASN A 263 -13.68 2.55 -7.34
#